data_AF-A0A9E2IZC9-F1
#
_entry.id   AF-A0A9E2IZC9-F1
#
_cell.length_a   1.000
_cell.length_b   1.000
_cell.length_c   1.000
_cell.angle_alpha   90.00
_cell.angle_beta   90.00
_cell.angle_gamma   90.00
#
_symmetry.space_group_name_H-M   'P 1'
#
loop_
_entity.id
_entity.type
_entity.pdbx_description
1 polymer ?
#
loop_
_entity_poly.entity_id
_entity_poly.type
_entity_poly.pdbx_seq_one_letter_code
_entity_poly.pdbx_strand_id
1 'polypeptide(L)'
;MIQKKRMREFYERFIILLGILLRRNITAACLGSWLVSNPATIPLLYFSQYHLGRIILGMPPCGFEATDYSLGGMAALGWQIFLPLQMGGILMAPVFAVPAYFIARRVVAAIREKRRQWAP
;
A
#
# COMPACT_ATOMS: atom_id res chain seq x y z
N MET A 1 -16.85 5.04 -29.20
CA MET A 1 -16.75 3.63 -28.73
C MET A 1 -15.33 3.05 -28.75
N ILE A 2 -14.44 3.48 -29.66
CA ILE A 2 -13.09 2.90 -29.86
C ILE A 2 -12.11 3.16 -28.69
N GLN A 3 -12.17 4.33 -28.04
CA GLN A 3 -11.27 4.69 -26.93
C GLN A 3 -11.48 3.82 -25.66
N LYS A 4 -12.74 3.46 -25.36
CA LYS A 4 -13.08 2.68 -24.16
C LYS A 4 -12.57 1.23 -24.25
N LYS A 5 -12.50 0.68 -25.47
CA LYS A 5 -11.99 -0.67 -25.73
C LYS A 5 -10.45 -0.72 -25.58
N ARG A 6 -9.76 0.30 -26.09
CA ARG A 6 -8.29 0.41 -25.98
C ARG A 6 -7.80 0.61 -24.54
N MET A 7 -8.57 1.34 -23.73
CA MET A 7 -8.25 1.54 -22.31
C MET A 7 -8.44 0.24 -21.49
N ARG A 8 -9.48 -0.55 -21.82
CA ARG A 8 -9.73 -1.84 -21.15
C ARG A 8 -8.63 -2.85 -21.42
N GLU A 9 -8.16 -2.97 -22.66
CA GLU A 9 -7.06 -3.89 -22.99
C GLU A 9 -5.74 -3.50 -22.32
N PHE A 10 -5.49 -2.20 -22.11
CA PHE A 10 -4.30 -1.75 -21.40
C PHE A 10 -4.31 -2.18 -19.93
N TYR A 11 -5.44 -1.98 -19.25
CA TYR A 11 -5.65 -2.39 -17.87
C TYR A 11 -5.55 -3.92 -17.70
N GLU A 12 -6.18 -4.69 -18.59
CA GLU A 12 -6.15 -6.15 -18.54
C GLU A 12 -4.73 -6.70 -18.74
N ARG A 13 -3.99 -6.17 -19.72
CA ARG A 13 -2.58 -6.53 -19.94
C ARG A 13 -1.69 -6.11 -18.78
N PHE A 14 -1.95 -4.95 -18.17
CA PHE A 14 -1.20 -4.47 -17.02
C PHE A 14 -1.39 -5.37 -15.80
N ILE A 15 -2.62 -5.83 -15.52
CA ILE A 15 -2.91 -6.78 -14.45
C ILE A 15 -2.26 -8.13 -14.70
N ILE A 16 -2.33 -8.65 -15.92
CA ILE A 16 -1.71 -9.93 -16.26
C ILE A 16 -0.19 -9.84 -16.13
N LEU A 17 0.42 -8.74 -16.61
CA LEU A 17 1.84 -8.48 -16.46
C LEU A 17 2.23 -8.37 -14.98
N LEU A 18 1.46 -7.63 -14.17
CA LEU A 18 1.67 -7.56 -12.73
C LEU A 18 1.54 -8.94 -12.09
N GLY A 19 0.53 -9.73 -12.45
CA GLY A 19 0.29 -11.07 -11.92
C GLY A 19 1.40 -12.06 -12.24
N ILE A 20 2.01 -11.95 -13.43
CA ILE A 20 3.18 -12.76 -13.82
C ILE A 20 4.44 -12.27 -13.11
N LEU A 21 4.61 -10.95 -12.95
CA LEU A 21 5.76 -10.34 -12.26
C LEU A 21 5.73 -10.62 -10.74
N LEU A 22 4.53 -10.60 -10.14
CA LEU A 22 4.23 -10.87 -8.74
C LEU A 22 4.15 -12.37 -8.42
N ARG A 23 4.82 -13.24 -9.19
CA ARG A 23 4.92 -14.72 -9.13
C ARG A 23 5.13 -15.35 -7.74
N ARG A 24 4.31 -15.00 -6.75
CA ARG A 24 4.64 -14.98 -5.33
C ARG A 24 3.39 -15.34 -4.53
N ASN A 25 3.35 -16.63 -4.20
CA ASN A 25 2.66 -17.24 -3.08
C ASN A 25 1.34 -16.55 -2.67
N ILE A 26 0.21 -17.03 -3.19
CA ILE A 26 -1.16 -16.56 -2.87
C ILE A 26 -1.37 -16.42 -1.36
N THR A 27 -0.74 -17.25 -0.53
CA THR A 27 -0.80 -17.13 0.93
C THR A 27 -0.14 -15.85 1.47
N ALA A 28 0.95 -15.38 0.87
CA ALA A 28 1.58 -14.11 1.23
C ALA A 28 0.73 -12.90 0.80
N ALA A 29 0.09 -12.99 -0.37
CA ALA A 29 -0.88 -11.99 -0.81
C ALA A 29 -2.12 -11.95 0.10
N CYS A 30 -2.63 -13.11 0.51
CA CYS A 30 -3.77 -13.22 1.41
C CYS A 30 -3.43 -12.73 2.83
N LEU A 31 -2.25 -13.09 3.37
CA LEU A 31 -1.77 -12.58 4.66
C LEU A 31 -1.49 -11.08 4.63
N GLY A 32 -0.87 -10.57 3.56
CA GLY A 32 -0.65 -9.13 3.38
C GLY A 32 -1.97 -8.37 3.29
N SER A 33 -2.92 -8.89 2.52
CA SER A 33 -4.28 -8.34 2.43
C SER A 33 -5.00 -8.39 3.77
N TRP A 34 -4.89 -9.49 4.52
CA TRP A 34 -5.53 -9.64 5.84
C TRP A 34 -4.92 -8.71 6.89
N LEU A 35 -3.60 -8.54 6.90
CA LEU A 35 -2.89 -7.64 7.81
C LEU A 35 -3.24 -6.17 7.55
N VAL A 36 -3.33 -5.78 6.27
CA VAL A 36 -3.59 -4.40 5.84
C VAL A 36 -5.09 -4.07 5.86
N SER A 37 -5.96 -5.04 5.59
CA SER A 37 -7.42 -4.82 5.46
C SER A 37 -8.22 -5.15 6.73
N ASN A 38 -7.56 -5.40 7.86
CA ASN A 38 -8.27 -5.58 9.12
C ASN A 38 -8.87 -4.22 9.55
N PRO A 39 -10.18 -4.13 9.83
CA PRO A 39 -10.82 -2.87 10.23
C PRO A 39 -10.19 -2.20 11.47
N ALA A 40 -9.44 -2.95 12.29
CA ALA A 40 -8.67 -2.39 13.40
C ALA A 40 -7.28 -1.85 12.98
N THR A 41 -6.64 -2.40 11.94
CA THR A 41 -5.32 -1.95 11.48
C THR A 41 -5.40 -0.80 10.48
N ILE A 42 -6.48 -0.69 9.69
CA ILE A 42 -6.66 0.40 8.72
C ILE A 42 -6.56 1.79 9.40
N PRO A 43 -7.30 2.09 10.49
CA PRO A 43 -7.23 3.40 11.13
C PRO A 43 -5.84 3.68 11.69
N LEU A 44 -5.20 2.67 12.29
CA LEU A 44 -3.86 2.79 12.85
C LEU A 44 -2.82 3.09 11.76
N LEU A 45 -2.87 2.38 10.65
CA LEU A 45 -1.95 2.56 9.52
C LEU A 45 -2.13 3.94 8.89
N TYR A 46 -3.37 4.33 8.58
CA TYR A 46 -3.66 5.63 7.97
C TYR A 46 -3.29 6.79 8.90
N PHE A 47 -3.60 6.68 10.20
CA PHE A 47 -3.23 7.69 11.18
C PHE A 47 -1.72 7.82 11.32
N SER A 48 -1.00 6.69 11.38
CA SER A 48 0.46 6.67 11.45
C SER A 48 1.11 7.26 10.20
N GLN A 49 0.61 6.90 9.02
CA GLN A 49 1.06 7.44 7.74
C GLN A 49 0.83 8.96 7.66
N TYR A 50 -0.36 9.42 8.00
CA TYR A 50 -0.68 10.85 8.00
C TYR A 50 0.20 11.61 9.00
N HIS A 51 0.35 11.10 10.22
CA HIS A 51 1.16 11.73 11.26
C HIS A 51 2.64 11.82 10.86
N LEU A 52 3.21 10.73 10.34
CA LEU A 52 4.57 10.72 9.81
C LEU A 52 4.73 11.66 8.62
N GLY A 53 3.82 11.60 7.66
CA GLY A 53 3.83 12.47 6.48
C GLY A 53 3.77 13.94 6.86
N ARG A 54 2.96 14.31 7.86
CA ARG A 54 2.90 15.68 8.38
C ARG A 54 4.21 16.12 9.00
N ILE A 55 4.81 15.29 9.85
CA ILE A 55 6.11 15.59 10.49
C ILE A 55 7.17 15.83 9.41
N ILE A 56 7.20 14.99 8.38
CA ILE A 56 8.18 15.07 7.29
C ILE A 56 7.96 16.32 6.43
N LEU A 57 6.70 16.64 6.10
CA LEU A 57 6.35 17.81 5.30
C LEU A 57 6.36 19.13 6.10
N GLY A 58 6.54 19.06 7.43
CA GLY A 58 6.42 20.23 8.32
C GLY A 58 5.03 20.87 8.28
N MET A 59 4.00 20.12 7.91
CA MET A 59 2.65 20.64 7.74
C MET A 59 1.90 20.70 9.07
N PRO A 60 1.21 21.82 9.38
CA PRO A 60 0.40 21.92 10.57
C PRO A 60 -0.73 20.89 10.56
N PRO A 61 -1.25 20.49 11.72
CA PRO A 61 -2.43 19.65 11.77
C PRO A 61 -3.57 20.27 10.97
N CYS A 62 -4.27 19.47 10.16
CA CYS A 62 -5.48 19.97 9.51
C CYS A 62 -6.46 20.39 10.61
N GLY A 63 -6.59 21.70 10.83
CA GLY A 63 -7.71 22.23 11.56
C GLY A 63 -8.94 21.93 10.72
N PHE A 64 -9.92 21.22 11.27
CA PHE A 64 -11.25 21.09 10.65
C PHE A 64 -12.02 22.42 10.67
N GLU A 65 -11.33 23.54 10.74
CA GLU A 65 -11.88 24.88 10.55
C GLU A 65 -11.89 25.15 9.04
N ALA A 66 -12.85 24.54 8.36
CA ALA A 66 -13.18 24.89 6.99
C ALA A 66 -13.84 26.28 7.00
N THR A 67 -13.03 27.34 7.11
CA THR A 67 -13.49 28.73 7.08
C THR A 67 -14.16 29.06 5.74
N ASP A 68 -13.83 28.31 4.68
CA ASP A 68 -14.44 28.40 3.37
C ASP A 68 -14.92 27.03 2.86
N TYR A 69 -16.24 26.84 2.83
CA TYR A 69 -16.91 25.69 2.18
C TYR A 69 -16.98 25.82 0.64
N SER A 70 -16.08 26.58 0.03
CA SER A 70 -15.99 26.68 -1.42
C SER A 70 -15.41 25.39 -2.02
N LEU A 71 -15.75 25.07 -3.27
CA LEU A 71 -15.17 23.92 -3.99
C LEU A 71 -13.63 23.98 -4.01
N GLY A 72 -13.05 25.18 -4.08
CA GLY A 72 -11.61 25.40 -3.99
C GLY A 72 -11.03 25.11 -2.61
N GLY A 73 -11.74 25.52 -1.55
CA GLY A 73 -11.37 25.24 -0.16
C GLY A 73 -11.41 23.73 0.15
N MET A 74 -12.44 23.03 -0.32
CA MET A 74 -12.56 21.56 -0.20
C MET A 74 -11.43 20.84 -0.95
N ALA A 75 -11.08 21.30 -2.16
CA ALA A 75 -9.97 20.74 -2.91
C ALA A 75 -8.63 20.98 -2.21
N ALA A 76 -8.41 22.17 -1.65
CA ALA A 76 -7.21 22.51 -0.90
C ALA A 76 -7.08 21.67 0.39
N LEU A 77 -8.16 21.50 1.15
CA LEU A 77 -8.20 20.62 2.32
C LEU A 77 -7.93 19.16 1.95
N GLY A 78 -8.55 18.68 0.88
CA GLY A 78 -8.28 17.34 0.33
C GLY A 78 -6.81 17.17 -0.03
N TRP A 79 -6.20 18.17 -0.67
CA TRP A 79 -4.78 18.17 -1.03
C TRP A 79 -3.86 18.16 0.19
N GLN A 80 -4.20 18.93 1.24
CA GLN A 80 -3.46 18.97 2.51
C GLN A 80 -3.52 17.65 3.28
N ILE A 81 -4.55 16.83 3.11
CA ILE A 81 -4.65 15.50 3.74
C ILE A 81 -3.99 14.44 2.85
N PHE A 82 -4.21 14.53 1.54
CA PHE A 82 -3.71 13.57 0.56
C PHE A 82 -2.18 13.56 0.48
N LEU A 83 -1.54 14.73 0.45
CA LEU A 83 -0.08 14.83 0.36
C LEU A 83 0.65 14.15 1.53
N PRO A 84 0.34 14.44 2.82
CA PRO A 84 0.94 13.75 3.95
C PRO A 84 0.66 12.25 3.95
N LEU A 85 -0.57 11.84 3.62
CA LEU A 85 -0.91 10.43 3.57
C LEU A 85 -0.05 9.71 2.53
N GLN A 86 0.13 10.31 1.35
CA GLN A 86 0.90 9.73 0.27
C GLN A 86 2.40 9.67 0.60
N MET A 87 2.95 10.75 1.17
CA MET A 87 4.35 10.81 1.60
C MET A 87 4.65 9.83 2.74
N GLY A 88 3.76 9.75 3.73
CA GLY A 88 3.86 8.78 4.83
C GLY A 88 3.75 7.34 4.33
N GLY A 89 2.88 7.07 3.35
CA GLY A 89 2.75 5.76 2.71
C GLY A 89 3.99 5.34 1.92
N ILE A 90 4.56 6.24 1.09
CA ILE A 90 5.78 5.98 0.33
C ILE A 90 6.96 5.68 1.24
N LEU A 91 7.04 6.36 2.40
CA LEU A 91 8.12 6.14 3.35
C LEU A 91 7.89 4.88 4.21
N MET A 92 6.67 4.61 4.66
CA MET A 92 6.37 3.40 5.41
C MET A 92 6.51 2.14 4.55
N ALA A 93 6.15 2.20 3.26
CA ALA A 93 6.21 1.05 2.37
C ALA A 93 7.55 0.29 2.41
N PRO A 94 8.73 0.90 2.20
CA PRO A 94 10.01 0.22 2.30
C PRO A 94 10.34 -0.22 3.73
N VAL A 95 9.97 0.55 4.75
CA VAL A 95 10.20 0.20 6.17
C VAL A 95 9.50 -1.10 6.54
N PHE A 96 8.30 -1.36 6.02
CA PHE A 96 7.60 -2.63 6.24
C PHE A 96 7.95 -3.70 5.21
N ALA A 97 8.20 -3.32 3.95
CA ALA A 97 8.49 -4.27 2.88
C ALA A 97 9.86 -4.94 3.03
N VAL A 98 10.88 -4.23 3.51
CA VAL A 98 12.24 -4.78 3.67
C VAL A 98 12.26 -5.91 4.71
N PRO A 99 11.79 -5.72 5.97
CA PRO A 99 11.70 -6.82 6.94
C PRO A 99 10.82 -7.96 6.45
N ALA A 100 9.66 -7.65 5.83
CA ALA A 100 8.76 -8.65 5.28
C ALA A 100 9.45 -9.53 4.20
N TYR A 101 10.27 -8.92 3.34
CA TYR A 101 11.05 -9.64 2.34
C TYR A 101 12.06 -10.59 2.99
N PHE A 102 12.80 -10.14 4.01
CA PHE A 102 13.77 -10.97 4.71
C PHE A 102 13.12 -12.15 5.44
N ILE A 103 12.02 -11.91 6.15
CA ILE A 103 11.26 -12.95 6.84
C ILE A 103 10.72 -13.96 5.83
N ALA A 104 10.08 -13.49 4.76
CA ALA A 104 9.56 -14.37 3.71
C ALA A 104 10.68 -15.22 3.08
N ARG A 105 11.85 -14.62 2.82
CA ARG A 105 13.01 -15.35 2.30
C ARG A 105 13.46 -16.46 3.26
N ARG A 106 13.55 -16.19 4.56
CA ARG A 106 13.92 -17.19 5.58
C ARG A 106 12.89 -18.32 5.68
N VAL A 107 11.60 -17.99 5.71
CA VAL A 107 10.52 -18.99 5.78
C VAL A 107 10.54 -19.89 4.55
N VAL A 108 10.67 -19.32 3.34
CA VAL A 108 10.73 -20.11 2.10
C VAL A 108 11.98 -21.00 2.07
N ALA A 109 13.13 -20.52 2.53
CA ALA A 109 14.35 -21.32 2.63
C ALA A 109 14.17 -22.51 3.58
N ALA A 110 13.63 -22.28 4.78
CA ALA A 110 13.37 -23.32 5.77
C ALA A 110 12.37 -24.37 5.28
N ILE A 111 11.31 -23.94 4.58
CA ILE A 111 10.33 -24.86 3.97
C ILE A 111 10.98 -25.71 2.87
N ARG A 112 11.85 -25.12 2.03
CA ARG A 112 12.56 -25.84 0.98
C ARG A 112 13.53 -26.88 1.54
N GLU A 113 14.26 -26.56 2.61
CA GLU A 113 15.14 -27.51 3.29
C GLU A 113 14.36 -28.71 3.86
N LYS A 114 13.24 -28.45 4.56
CA LYS A 114 12.38 -29.53 5.05
C LYS A 114 11.82 -30.39 3.91
N ARG A 115 11.45 -29.77 2.78
CA ARG A 115 10.96 -30.51 1.61
C ARG A 115 12.05 -31.36 0.93
N ARG A 116 13.30 -30.92 0.99
CA ARG A 116 14.46 -31.67 0.45
C ARG A 116 14.84 -32.86 1.34
N GLN A 117 14.62 -32.76 2.65
CA GLN A 117 14.80 -33.86 3.60
C GLN A 117 13.67 -34.91 3.56
N TRP A 118 12.50 -34.54 3.03
CA TRP A 118 11.32 -35.42 2.92
C TRP A 118 11.15 -36.05 1.52
N ALA A 119 12.03 -35.74 0.56
CA ALA A 119 12.07 -36.45 -0.72
C ALA A 119 12.93 -37.71 -0.55
N PRO A 120 12.37 -38.92 -0.74
CA PRO A 120 13.10 -40.18 -0.62
C PRO A 120 14.22 -40.31 -1.67
#